data_AF-A0A8T6CGQ7-F1
#
_entry.id   AF-A0A8T6CGQ7-F1
#
_cell.length_a   1.000
_cell.length_b   1.000
_cell.length_c   1.000
_cell.angle_alpha   90.00
_cell.angle_beta   90.00
_cell.angle_gamma   90.00
#
_symmetry.space_group_name_H-M   'P 1'
#
loop_
_entity.id
_entity.type
_entity.pdbx_description
1 polymer ?
#
loop_
_entity_poly.entity_id
_entity_poly.type
_entity_poly.pdbx_seq_one_letter_code
_entity_poly.pdbx_strand_id
1 'polypeptide(L)'
;MTAQTLPDNPNFCFCPAYDVETDVQQIRIVIEGLTGHVPTALVALDLEDALAICDKLNRRLGLDRDAWTELAAASMREEDGEMPWH
;
A
#
# COMPACT_ATOMS: atom_id res chain seq x y z
N MET A 1 17.85 -4.10 15.90
CA MET A 1 16.95 -3.50 14.90
C MET A 1 17.72 -2.40 14.19
N THR A 2 18.19 -2.65 12.98
CA THR A 2 18.71 -1.60 12.11
C THR A 2 17.53 -0.77 11.62
N ALA A 3 17.53 0.54 11.87
CA ALA A 3 16.55 1.42 11.29
C ALA A 3 16.62 1.28 9.76
N GLN A 4 15.55 0.77 9.14
CA GLN A 4 15.43 0.78 7.69
C GLN A 4 15.21 2.24 7.27
N THR A 5 16.21 2.83 6.63
CA THR A 5 16.09 4.14 6.01
C THR A 5 15.39 3.99 4.67
N LEU A 6 14.43 4.87 4.38
CA LEU A 6 13.80 4.93 3.06
C LEU A 6 14.91 5.14 2.00
N PRO A 7 14.94 4.34 0.92
CA PRO A 7 15.87 4.59 -0.17
C PRO A 7 15.55 5.92 -0.87
N ASP A 8 16.55 6.54 -1.50
CA ASP A 8 16.38 7.84 -2.18
C ASP A 8 15.33 7.79 -3.31
N ASN A 9 15.19 6.63 -3.97
CA ASN A 9 14.20 6.37 -4.99
C ASN A 9 13.51 5.02 -4.70
N PRO A 10 12.50 4.99 -3.82
CA PRO A 10 11.78 3.76 -3.52
C PRO A 10 10.88 3.36 -4.69
N ASN A 11 10.75 2.05 -4.91
CA ASN A 11 9.61 1.52 -5.65
C ASN A 11 8.41 1.51 -4.70
N PHE A 12 7.30 2.12 -5.11
CA PHE A 12 6.10 2.20 -4.30
C PHE A 12 4.86 2.17 -5.17
N CYS A 13 3.72 1.82 -4.57
CA CYS A 13 2.42 1.99 -5.19
C CYS A 13 1.36 2.48 -4.20
N PHE A 14 0.24 2.94 -4.73
CA PHE A 14 -0.96 3.27 -3.99
C PHE A 14 -1.90 2.06 -3.93
N CYS A 15 -2.40 1.71 -2.76
CA CYS A 15 -3.36 0.62 -2.61
C CYS A 15 -4.56 1.06 -1.75
N PRO A 16 -5.76 0.52 -2.01
CA PRO A 16 -6.89 0.71 -1.12
C PRO A 16 -6.65 -0.05 0.19
N ALA A 17 -7.09 0.54 1.29
CA ALA A 17 -7.10 -0.10 2.59
C ALA A 17 -8.35 0.33 3.35
N TYR A 18 -9.01 -0.64 3.97
CA TYR A 18 -10.21 -0.36 4.74
C TYR A 18 -9.83 -0.07 6.20
N ASP A 19 -10.26 1.08 6.69
CA ASP A 19 -10.07 1.47 8.09
C ASP A 19 -11.28 1.02 8.90
N VAL A 20 -11.06 0.07 9.80
CA VAL A 20 -12.11 -0.55 10.62
C VAL A 20 -12.62 0.36 11.75
N GLU A 21 -11.84 1.36 12.16
CA GLU A 21 -12.24 2.29 13.23
C GLU A 21 -13.17 3.38 12.69
N THR A 22 -12.88 3.85 11.48
CA THR A 22 -13.62 4.95 10.84
C THR A 22 -14.64 4.47 9.81
N ASP A 23 -14.65 3.17 9.47
CA ASP A 23 -15.55 2.55 8.47
C ASP A 23 -15.47 3.24 7.10
N VAL A 24 -14.25 3.59 6.67
CA VAL A 24 -14.00 4.25 5.38
C VAL A 24 -12.90 3.56 4.59
N GLN A 25 -12.97 3.70 3.27
CA GLN A 25 -11.88 3.31 2.39
C GLN A 25 -10.83 4.41 2.39
N GLN A 26 -9.60 4.05 2.65
CA GLN A 26 -8.44 4.92 2.57
C GLN A 26 -7.52 4.46 1.44
N ILE A 27 -6.68 5.36 0.96
CA ILE A 27 -5.59 5.02 0.05
C ILE A 27 -4.30 5.10 0.85
N ARG A 28 -3.47 4.06 0.75
CA ARG A 28 -2.20 3.96 1.46
C ARG A 28 -1.06 3.84 0.45
N ILE A 29 0.14 4.22 0.86
CA ILE A 29 1.35 3.97 0.08
C ILE A 29 2.06 2.77 0.69
N VAL A 30 2.41 1.82 -0.16
CA VAL A 30 3.25 0.68 0.18
C VAL A 30 4.56 0.80 -0.56
N ILE A 31 5.66 0.44 0.10
CA ILE A 31 7.01 0.57 -0.42
C ILE A 31 7.60 -0.84 -0.50
N GLU A 32 8.23 -1.16 -1.63
CA GLU A 32 8.88 -2.45 -1.83
C GLU A 32 10.00 -2.67 -0.79
N GLY A 33 9.99 -3.81 -0.11
CA GLY A 33 11.00 -4.17 0.90
C GLY A 33 10.94 -3.36 2.20
N LEU A 34 9.86 -2.61 2.43
CA LEU A 34 9.55 -1.97 3.70
C LEU A 34 8.23 -2.52 4.23
N THR A 35 8.28 -3.09 5.43
CA THR A 35 7.10 -3.66 6.08
C THR A 35 6.14 -2.55 6.49
N GLY A 36 4.85 -2.76 6.19
CA GLY A 36 3.78 -1.84 6.52
C GLY A 36 3.46 -0.84 5.42
N HIS A 37 2.83 0.27 5.81
CA HIS A 37 2.31 1.27 4.88
C HIS A 37 2.46 2.68 5.43
N VAL A 38 2.55 3.65 4.53
CA VAL A 38 2.52 5.07 4.89
C VAL A 38 1.06 5.54 4.85
N PRO A 39 0.51 6.04 5.97
CA PRO A 39 -0.83 6.60 5.99
C PRO A 39 -0.89 7.83 5.08
N THR A 40 -2.00 7.98 4.36
CA THR A 40 -2.26 9.18 3.56
C THR A 40 -3.56 9.83 4.00
N ALA A 41 -3.75 11.10 3.63
CA ALA A 41 -4.99 11.83 3.87
C ALA A 41 -6.09 11.53 2.83
N LEU A 42 -5.87 10.57 1.92
CA LEU A 42 -6.81 10.24 0.86
C LEU A 42 -7.86 9.24 1.36
N VAL A 43 -9.10 9.70 1.41
CA VAL A 43 -10.28 8.89 1.75
C VAL A 43 -11.16 8.76 0.51
N ALA A 44 -11.61 7.55 0.23
CA ALA A 44 -12.56 7.21 -0.82
C ALA A 44 -13.92 6.85 -0.22
N LEU A 45 -15.00 7.09 -0.97
CA LEU A 45 -16.36 6.84 -0.48
C LEU A 45 -16.66 5.33 -0.38
N ASP A 46 -16.16 4.56 -1.34
CA ASP A 46 -16.29 3.11 -1.38
C ASP A 46 -15.05 2.43 -1.99
N LEU A 47 -15.09 1.10 -2.09
CA LEU A 47 -13.98 0.30 -2.60
C LEU A 47 -13.77 0.52 -4.09
N GLU A 48 -14.83 0.72 -4.87
CA GLU A 48 -14.74 0.93 -6.31
C GLU A 48 -14.04 2.27 -6.61
N ASP A 49 -14.42 3.33 -5.89
CA ASP A 49 -13.77 4.63 -5.91
C ASP A 49 -12.29 4.52 -5.53
N ALA A 50 -11.98 3.79 -4.44
CA ALA A 50 -10.62 3.59 -3.99
C ALA A 50 -9.77 2.89 -5.06
N LEU A 51 -10.31 1.82 -5.67
CA LEU A 51 -9.69 1.06 -6.75
C LEU A 51 -9.49 1.92 -8.01
N ALA A 52 -10.45 2.76 -8.37
CA ALA A 52 -10.37 3.65 -9.53
C ALA A 52 -9.33 4.76 -9.34
N ILE A 53 -9.21 5.31 -8.12
CA ILE A 53 -8.19 6.31 -7.79
C ILE A 53 -6.80 5.66 -7.79
N CYS A 54 -6.64 4.49 -7.15
CA CYS A 54 -5.36 3.77 -7.15
C CYS A 54 -4.88 3.48 -8.58
N ASP A 55 -5.77 3.05 -9.49
CA ASP A 55 -5.40 2.87 -10.90
C ASP A 55 -4.91 4.14 -11.57
N LYS A 56 -5.58 5.28 -11.33
CA LYS A 56 -5.16 6.56 -11.91
C LYS A 56 -3.81 7.00 -11.39
N LEU A 57 -3.55 6.83 -10.09
CA LEU A 57 -2.28 7.20 -9.45
C LEU A 57 -1.15 6.26 -9.89
N ASN A 58 -1.37 4.96 -9.86
CA ASN A 58 -0.36 3.96 -10.22
C ASN A 58 -0.01 3.98 -11.72
N ARG A 59 -0.98 4.28 -12.60
CA ARG A 59 -0.68 4.53 -14.02
C ARG A 59 0.28 5.70 -14.24
N ARG A 60 0.27 6.73 -13.37
CA ARG A 60 1.24 7.82 -13.42
C ARG A 60 2.65 7.39 -13.01
N LEU A 61 2.74 6.31 -12.23
CA LEU A 61 3.99 5.63 -11.88
C LEU A 61 4.43 4.60 -12.93
N GLY A 62 3.64 4.38 -13.98
CA GLY A 62 3.92 3.37 -15.00
C GLY A 62 3.49 1.95 -14.62
N LEU A 63 2.67 1.80 -13.57
CA LEU A 63 2.14 0.52 -13.12
C LEU A 63 0.70 0.32 -13.61
N ASP A 64 0.41 -0.85 -14.16
CA ASP A 64 -0.96 -1.29 -14.43
C ASP A 64 -1.56 -1.98 -13.20
N ARG A 65 -2.83 -2.42 -13.33
CA ARG A 65 -3.59 -3.03 -12.23
C ARG A 65 -2.87 -4.23 -11.64
N ASP A 66 -2.35 -5.10 -12.50
CA ASP A 66 -1.73 -6.35 -12.08
C ASP A 66 -0.39 -6.05 -11.39
N ALA A 67 0.43 -5.18 -11.99
CA ALA A 67 1.74 -4.80 -11.46
C ALA A 67 1.65 -4.15 -10.07
N TRP A 68 0.74 -3.20 -9.85
CA TRP A 68 0.63 -2.57 -8.53
C TRP A 68 0.00 -3.49 -7.50
N THR A 69 -0.92 -4.38 -7.91
CA THR A 69 -1.54 -5.35 -6.99
C THR A 69 -0.51 -6.39 -6.53
N GLU A 70 0.37 -6.85 -7.41
CA GLU A 70 1.50 -7.71 -7.05
C GLU A 70 2.45 -7.02 -6.07
N LEU A 71 2.81 -5.76 -6.34
CA LEU A 71 3.67 -4.98 -5.45
C LEU A 71 3.03 -4.82 -4.06
N ALA A 72 1.75 -4.46 -4.00
CA ALA A 72 1.03 -4.31 -2.74
C ALA A 72 0.94 -5.64 -1.97
N ALA A 73 0.68 -6.75 -2.66
CA ALA A 73 0.66 -8.06 -2.04
C ALA A 73 2.02 -8.49 -1.49
N ALA A 74 3.12 -8.14 -2.18
CA ALA A 74 4.47 -8.42 -1.70
C ALA A 74 4.79 -7.65 -0.41
N SER A 75 4.48 -6.35 -0.37
CA SER A 75 4.71 -5.51 0.81
C SER A 75 3.84 -5.90 2.02
N MET A 76 2.61 -6.40 1.80
CA MET A 76 1.74 -6.86 2.88
C MET A 76 2.09 -8.26 3.40
N ARG A 77 2.59 -9.18 2.55
CA ARG A 77 3.01 -10.52 3.01
C ARG A 77 4.24 -10.49 3.91
N GLU A 78 5.10 -9.49 3.80
CA GLU A 78 6.20 -9.30 4.75
C GLU A 78 5.69 -8.96 6.17
N GLU A 79 4.51 -8.33 6.29
CA GLU A 79 3.89 -8.01 7.58
C GLU A 79 3.33 -9.28 8.27
N ASP A 80 2.80 -10.23 7.50
CA ASP A 80 2.33 -11.53 8.01
C ASP A 80 3.47 -12.55 8.24
N GLY A 81 4.65 -12.31 7.69
CA GLY A 81 5.82 -13.21 7.73
C GLY A 81 6.63 -13.15 9.03
N GLU A 82 6.43 -12.13 9.87
CA GLU A 82 7.10 -11.97 11.18
C GLU A 82 6.10 -12.00 12.34
N MET A 83 5.36 -13.10 12.48
CA MET A 83 4.73 -13.45 13.75
C MET A 83 5.48 -14.64 14.39
N PRO A 84 6.55 -14.40 15.18
CA PRO A 84 7.15 -15.44 15.99
C PRO A 84 6.28 -15.65 17.23
N TRP A 85 5.16 -16.36 17.10
CA TRP A 85 4.49 -16.93 18.27
C TRP A 85 5.13 -18.28 18.60
N HIS A 86 6.06 -18.23 19.55
CA HIS A 86 6.22 -19.22 20.60
C HIS A 86 5.66 -18.64 21.90
#